data_AF-T1G2E7-F1
#
_entry.id   AF-T1G2E7-F1
#
_cell.length_a   1.000
_cell.length_b   1.000
_cell.length_c   1.000
_cell.angle_alpha   90.00
_cell.angle_beta   90.00
_cell.angle_gamma   90.00
#
_symmetry.space_group_name_H-M   'P 1'
#
loop_
_entity.id
_entity.type
_entity.pdbx_description
1 polymer ?
#
loop_
_entity_poly.entity_id
_entity_poly.type
_entity_poly.pdbx_seq_one_letter_code
_entity_poly.pdbx_strand_id
1 'polypeptide(L)'
;CGKVEHQCISGRCISNMFLCDGRKDCPLGDDESEKNCVSCPENLFRCSGKITICLVREKICDGARDCYDGSDEKNCGWRFVVSLATTFIYCFKRNFIF
;
A
#
# COMPACT_ATOMS: atom_id res chain seq x y z
N CYS A 1 -5.70 -1.12 24.25
CA CYS A 1 -4.96 -1.56 23.06
C CYS A 1 -3.49 -1.72 23.42
N GLY A 2 -2.81 -2.70 22.82
CA GLY A 2 -1.37 -2.95 23.00
C GLY A 2 -0.47 -2.04 22.17
N LYS A 3 0.85 -2.20 22.30
CA LYS A 3 1.86 -1.38 21.58
C LYS A 3 1.80 -1.46 20.05
N VAL A 4 1.19 -2.53 19.51
CA VAL A 4 1.04 -2.78 18.08
C VAL A 4 -0.40 -2.59 17.58
N GLU A 5 -1.27 -2.06 18.43
CA GLU A 5 -2.68 -1.85 18.14
C GLU A 5 -3.03 -0.37 18.25
N HIS A 6 -3.86 0.10 17.33
CA HIS A 6 -4.45 1.43 17.35
C HIS A 6 -5.82 1.37 18.01
N GLN A 7 -6.11 2.37 18.85
CA GLN A 7 -7.42 2.54 19.44
C GLN A 7 -8.27 3.45 18.57
N CYS A 8 -9.33 2.89 17.97
CA CYS A 8 -10.34 3.66 17.26
C CYS A 8 -11.03 4.67 18.19
N ILE A 9 -11.61 5.72 17.63
CA ILE A 9 -12.44 6.70 18.38
C ILE A 9 -13.61 6.02 19.11
N SER A 10 -14.16 4.96 18.52
CA SER A 10 -15.20 4.12 19.12
C SER A 10 -14.76 3.32 20.36
N GLY A 11 -13.44 3.26 20.63
CA GLY A 11 -12.84 2.44 21.68
C GLY A 11 -12.40 1.04 21.22
N ARG A 12 -12.72 0.63 19.99
CA ARG A 12 -12.24 -0.65 19.40
C ARG A 12 -10.73 -0.60 19.19
N CYS A 13 -10.03 -1.71 19.41
CA CYS A 13 -8.62 -1.85 19.05
C CYS A 13 -8.50 -2.57 17.71
N ILE A 14 -7.71 -2.03 16.80
CA ILE A 14 -7.33 -2.67 15.53
C ILE A 14 -5.81 -2.77 15.46
N SER A 15 -5.27 -3.68 14.65
CA SER A 15 -3.83 -3.74 14.39
C SER A 15 -3.35 -2.44 13.75
N ASN A 16 -2.14 -1.99 14.09
CA ASN A 16 -1.50 -0.88 13.37
C ASN A 16 -1.28 -1.18 11.87
N MET A 17 -1.39 -2.45 11.45
CA MET A 17 -1.36 -2.82 10.02
C MET A 17 -2.66 -2.49 9.28
N PHE A 18 -3.77 -2.31 10.01
CA PHE A 18 -5.06 -1.89 9.47
C PHE A 18 -5.24 -0.36 9.56
N LEU A 19 -4.19 0.37 9.94
CA LEU A 19 -4.21 1.83 9.82
C LEU A 19 -3.85 2.20 8.39
N CYS A 20 -4.72 2.97 7.74
CA CYS A 20 -4.49 3.50 6.41
C CYS A 20 -4.33 2.40 5.36
N ASP A 21 -4.94 1.23 5.54
CA ASP A 21 -4.84 0.10 4.60
C ASP A 21 -5.83 0.24 3.42
N GLY A 22 -6.59 1.33 3.37
CA GLY A 22 -7.62 1.59 2.38
C GLY A 22 -8.96 0.94 2.72
N ARG A 23 -9.08 0.27 3.87
CA ARG A 23 -10.32 -0.36 4.33
C ARG A 23 -10.76 0.21 5.67
N LYS A 24 -12.07 0.23 5.83
CA LYS A 24 -12.72 0.73 7.03
C LYS A 24 -12.76 -0.37 8.10
N ASP A 25 -11.69 -0.53 8.85
CA ASP A 25 -11.58 -1.46 9.98
C ASP A 25 -12.09 -0.85 11.29
N CYS A 26 -11.97 0.47 11.48
CA CYS A 26 -12.67 1.15 12.56
C CYS A 26 -14.15 1.39 12.19
N PRO A 27 -15.09 1.24 13.13
CA PRO A 27 -16.52 1.41 12.85
C PRO A 27 -16.88 2.83 12.36
N LEU A 28 -16.12 3.85 12.78
CA LEU A 28 -16.25 5.22 12.28
C LEU A 28 -15.35 5.52 11.08
N GLY A 29 -14.40 4.65 10.73
CA GLY A 29 -13.44 4.86 9.63
C GLY A 29 -12.36 5.87 9.98
N ASP A 30 -12.12 6.03 11.28
CA ASP A 30 -11.08 6.90 11.80
C ASP A 30 -9.68 6.36 11.52
N ASP A 31 -9.52 5.05 11.39
CA ASP A 31 -8.30 4.39 10.89
C ASP A 31 -7.86 4.85 9.50
N GLU A 32 -8.81 5.22 8.65
CA GLU A 32 -8.57 5.74 7.29
C GLU A 32 -8.65 7.27 7.21
N SER A 33 -8.79 7.94 8.35
CA SER A 33 -8.91 9.40 8.38
C SER A 33 -7.55 10.10 8.27
N GLU A 34 -7.54 11.27 7.62
CA GLU A 34 -6.34 12.09 7.42
C GLU A 34 -5.61 12.45 8.73
N LYS A 35 -6.32 12.49 9.86
CA LYS A 35 -5.75 12.70 11.20
C LYS A 35 -4.94 11.52 11.75
N ASN A 36 -5.30 10.29 11.39
CA ASN A 36 -4.58 9.09 11.81
C ASN A 36 -3.57 8.66 10.73
N CYS A 37 -3.81 9.03 9.48
CA CYS A 37 -2.93 8.84 8.33
C CYS A 37 -2.04 10.04 8.02
N VAL A 38 -1.48 10.70 9.05
CA VAL A 38 -0.59 11.87 8.87
C VAL A 38 0.80 11.43 8.39
N SER A 39 1.27 10.30 8.89
CA SER A 39 2.55 9.71 8.56
C SER A 39 2.37 8.19 8.51
N CYS A 40 2.59 7.57 7.35
CA CYS A 40 2.70 6.13 7.29
C CYS A 40 3.84 5.70 8.24
N PRO A 41 3.71 4.56 8.94
CA PRO A 41 4.84 3.98 9.67
C PRO A 41 6.05 3.86 8.73
N GLU A 42 7.28 3.99 9.24
CA GLU A 42 8.51 4.08 8.41
C GLU A 42 8.69 2.92 7.40
N ASN A 43 7.97 1.81 7.58
CA ASN A 43 8.00 0.64 6.70
C ASN A 43 6.89 0.59 5.64
N LEU A 44 5.99 1.58 5.59
CA LEU A 44 4.92 1.65 4.60
C LEU A 44 5.11 2.82 3.64
N PHE A 45 4.72 2.59 2.39
CA PHE A 45 4.75 3.56 1.32
C PHE A 45 3.46 4.35 1.28
N ARG A 46 3.61 5.67 1.22
CA ARG A 46 2.49 6.59 1.13
C ARG A 46 2.08 6.79 -0.32
N CYS A 47 0.83 6.46 -0.61
CA CYS A 47 0.15 6.85 -1.83
C CYS A 47 0.18 8.36 -2.07
N SER A 48 0.43 8.76 -3.32
CA SER A 48 0.40 10.15 -3.73
C SER A 48 -1.04 10.57 -4.06
N GLY A 49 -1.79 11.07 -3.06
CA GLY A 49 -3.18 11.49 -3.25
C GLY A 49 -3.80 12.21 -2.07
N LYS A 50 -5.06 12.65 -2.25
CA LYS A 50 -5.90 13.25 -1.18
C LYS A 50 -6.32 12.22 -0.12
N ILE A 51 -6.29 10.93 -0.47
CA ILE A 51 -6.50 9.82 0.46
C ILE A 51 -5.12 9.19 0.67
N THR A 52 -4.66 9.24 1.91
CA THR A 52 -3.33 8.72 2.30
C THR A 52 -3.48 7.24 2.61
N ILE A 53 -3.38 6.39 1.58
CA ILE A 53 -3.26 4.93 1.74
C ILE A 53 -1.79 4.60 1.99
N CYS A 54 -1.52 3.78 3.00
CA CYS A 54 -0.21 3.26 3.35
C CYS A 54 -0.10 1.81 2.87
N LEU A 55 0.73 1.61 1.86
CA LEU A 55 0.98 0.31 1.26
C LEU A 55 2.22 -0.34 1.90
N VAL A 56 2.17 -1.64 2.15
CA VAL A 56 3.39 -2.38 2.54
C VAL A 56 4.36 -2.45 1.36
N ARG A 57 5.66 -2.67 1.63
CA ARG A 57 6.69 -2.67 0.57
C ARG A 57 6.44 -3.72 -0.51
N GLU A 58 5.81 -4.83 -0.14
CA GLU A 58 5.42 -5.91 -1.04
C GLU A 58 4.37 -5.49 -2.06
N LYS A 59 3.56 -4.47 -1.74
CA LYS A 59 2.54 -3.89 -2.62
C LYS A 59 3.06 -2.78 -3.53
N ILE A 60 4.31 -2.36 -3.34
CA ILE A 60 4.94 -1.40 -4.23
C ILE A 60 5.52 -2.18 -5.40
N CYS A 61 5.11 -1.83 -6.63
CA CYS A 61 5.58 -2.52 -7.82
C CYS A 61 5.26 -4.02 -7.77
N ASP A 62 4.02 -4.39 -7.45
CA ASP A 62 3.54 -5.77 -7.43
C ASP A 62 2.75 -6.13 -8.70
N GLY A 63 2.53 -5.15 -9.57
CA GLY A 63 1.76 -5.30 -10.81
C GLY A 63 0.26 -5.04 -10.62
N ALA A 64 -0.19 -4.75 -9.40
CA ALA A 64 -1.55 -4.33 -9.09
C ALA A 64 -1.59 -2.84 -8.78
N ARG A 65 -2.68 -2.18 -9.19
CA ARG A 65 -2.96 -0.82 -8.75
C ARG A 65 -3.62 -0.91 -7.36
N ASP A 66 -2.82 -0.85 -6.31
CA ASP A 66 -3.32 -0.73 -4.94
C ASP A 66 -3.57 0.74 -4.56
N CYS A 67 -2.82 1.67 -5.16
CA CYS A 67 -3.06 3.09 -4.96
C CYS A 67 -4.18 3.63 -5.87
N TYR A 68 -5.03 4.53 -5.37
CA TYR A 68 -6.10 5.14 -6.18
C TYR A 68 -5.57 5.86 -7.43
N ASP A 69 -4.44 6.57 -7.32
CA ASP A 69 -3.79 7.22 -8.47
C ASP A 69 -2.85 6.28 -9.24
N GLY A 70 -2.57 5.09 -8.72
CA GLY A 70 -1.57 4.15 -9.23
C GLY A 70 -0.12 4.58 -9.03
N SER A 71 0.17 5.47 -8.06
CA SER A 71 1.55 5.93 -7.79
C SER A 71 2.50 4.82 -7.33
N ASP A 72 1.96 3.78 -6.71
CA ASP A 72 2.64 2.53 -6.35
C ASP A 72 3.26 1.80 -7.54
N GLU A 73 2.71 1.98 -8.75
CA GLU A 73 3.11 1.26 -9.97
C GLU A 73 3.84 2.15 -11.00
N LYS A 74 3.91 3.47 -10.79
CA LYS A 74 4.41 4.44 -11.79
C LYS A 74 5.92 4.56 -11.91
N ASN A 75 6.69 4.28 -10.85
CA ASN A 75 8.16 4.40 -10.85
C ASN A 75 8.86 3.06 -10.56
N CYS A 76 8.20 1.99 -10.94
CA CYS A 76 8.74 0.67 -10.89
C CYS A 76 9.56 0.47 -12.15
N GLY A 77 10.85 0.17 -12.00
CA GLY A 77 11.77 -0.07 -13.12
C GLY A 77 11.44 -1.35 -13.90
N TRP A 78 10.21 -1.47 -14.37
CA TRP A 78 9.68 -2.55 -15.18
C TRP A 78 10.50 -2.62 -16.46
N ARG A 79 11.16 -3.76 -16.69
CA ARG A 79 11.71 -4.06 -18.01
C ARG A 79 10.65 -4.83 -18.77
N PHE A 80 10.22 -4.27 -19.89
CA PHE A 80 9.49 -5.00 -20.90
C PHE A 80 10.45 -6.00 -21.53
N VAL A 81 10.38 -7.26 -21.10
CA VAL A 81 11.16 -8.32 -21.73
C VAL A 81 10.30 -8.88 -22.84
N VAL A 82 10.76 -8.70 -24.08
CA VAL A 82 10.17 -9.39 -25.23
C VAL A 82 10.59 -10.85 -25.11
N SER A 83 9.68 -11.72 -24.68
CA SER A 83 9.93 -13.15 -24.76
C SER A 83 9.87 -13.54 -26.23
N LEU A 84 11.00 -13.92 -26.83
CA LEU A 84 11.04 -14.42 -28.21
C LEU A 84 10.23 -15.71 -28.41
N ALA A 85 9.78 -16.34 -27.32
CA ALA A 85 8.98 -17.57 -27.33
C ALA A 85 7.46 -17.33 -27.31
N THR A 86 7.00 -16.14 -26.94
CA THR A 86 5.58 -15.83 -26.76
C THR A 86 5.35 -14.35 -27.06
N THR A 87 4.38 -14.00 -27.91
CA THR A 87 3.98 -12.62 -28.26
C THR A 87 3.35 -11.83 -27.11
N PHE A 88 3.73 -12.13 -25.86
CA PHE A 88 3.24 -11.53 -24.63
C PHE A 88 4.28 -10.58 -24.06
N ILE A 89 3.83 -9.37 -23.74
CA ILE A 89 4.62 -8.36 -23.04
C ILE A 89 4.52 -8.68 -21.54
N TYR A 90 5.64 -9.11 -20.94
CA TYR A 90 5.70 -9.35 -19.49
C TYR A 90 6.27 -8.14 -18.76
N CYS A 91 5.62 -7.77 -17.66
CA CYS A 91 6.09 -6.76 -16.73
C CYS A 91 7.01 -7.42 -15.70
N PHE A 92 8.34 -7.34 -15.90
CA PHE A 92 9.31 -7.95 -14.96
C PHE A 92 10.01 -6.87 -14.13
N LYS A 93 9.93 -7.00 -12.81
CA LYS A 93 10.63 -6.13 -11.84
C LYS A 93 12.12 -6.45 -11.91
N ARG A 94 12.97 -5.47 -12.23
CA ARG A 94 14.40 -5.66 -12.57
C ARG A 94 15.30 -6.20 -11.43
N ASN A 95 14.82 -6.44 -10.20
CA ASN A 95 15.68 -6.91 -9.11
C ASN A 95 14.95 -7.73 -8.04
N PHE A 96 14.62 -8.98 -8.34
CA PHE A 96 14.57 -10.05 -7.34
C PHE A 96 15.24 -11.28 -7.97
N ILE A 97 16.55 -11.35 -7.80
CA ILE A 97 17.34 -12.57 -8.05
C ILE A 97 17.46 -13.24 -6.68
N PHE A 98 16.88 -14.42 -6.53
CA PHE A 98 17.39 -15.44 -5.61
C PHE A 98 18.33 -16.35 -6.41
#